data_AF-A0A7W1Z328-F1
#
_entry.id   AF-A0A7W1Z328-F1
#
_cell.length_a   1.000
_cell.length_b   1.000
_cell.length_c   1.000
_cell.angle_alpha   90.00
_cell.angle_beta   90.00
_cell.angle_gamma   90.00
#
_symmetry.space_group_name_H-M   'P 1'
#
loop_
_entity.id
_entity.type
_entity.pdbx_description
1 polymer ?
#
loop_
_entity_poly.entity_id
_entity_poly.type
_entity_poly.pdbx_seq_one_letter_code
_entity_poly.pdbx_strand_id
1 'polypeptide(L)'
;MKISRGNILWVALAALVWFCGCAQVSAQVQASQVSHSLRVLVAYHSLSGHTAEMAKAVKKGAESVEGTTVLLKTVGQVTADELFGSDAVIVGSPVYWSNMSGEVKTFFDRWQFEFGVFPEWKMRNKVGAAFATGGQV
;
A
#
# COMPACT_ATOMS: atom_id res chain seq x y z
N MET A 1 -64.65 -18.60 16.09
CA MET A 1 -63.28 -18.92 15.64
C MET A 1 -62.34 -18.78 16.84
N LYS A 2 -62.03 -19.89 17.54
CA LYS A 2 -61.29 -19.90 18.82
C LYS A 2 -59.78 -19.89 18.55
N ILE A 3 -59.13 -18.75 18.80
CA ILE A 3 -57.67 -18.66 18.77
C ILE A 3 -57.14 -19.17 20.11
N SER A 4 -56.47 -20.32 20.06
CA SER A 4 -55.88 -21.02 21.20
C SER A 4 -54.84 -20.15 21.92
N ARG A 5 -54.99 -20.02 23.24
CA ARG A 5 -54.09 -19.26 24.14
C ARG A 5 -52.66 -19.81 24.23
N GLY A 6 -52.33 -20.92 23.57
CA GLY A 6 -51.00 -21.54 23.59
C GLY A 6 -49.96 -20.90 22.66
N ASN A 7 -50.39 -20.13 21.65
CA ASN A 7 -49.48 -19.67 20.58
C ASN A 7 -48.86 -18.27 20.80
N ILE A 8 -49.32 -17.52 21.81
CA ILE A 8 -48.89 -16.13 22.03
C ILE A 8 -47.52 -16.08 22.73
N LEU A 9 -47.23 -17.05 23.61
CA LEU A 9 -45.93 -17.15 24.29
C LEU A 9 -44.79 -17.50 23.34
N TRP A 10 -45.03 -18.38 22.36
CA TRP A 10 -44.01 -18.76 21.36
C TRP A 10 -43.71 -17.64 20.36
N VAL A 11 -44.73 -16.86 19.96
CA VAL A 11 -44.53 -15.70 19.06
C VAL A 11 -43.77 -14.57 19.76
N ALA A 12 -44.02 -14.34 21.06
CA ALA A 12 -43.28 -13.36 21.85
C ALA A 12 -41.79 -13.75 22.06
N LEU A 13 -41.51 -15.03 22.28
CA LEU A 13 -40.15 -15.56 22.41
C LEU A 13 -39.37 -15.48 21.09
N ALA A 14 -40.01 -15.78 19.95
CA ALA A 14 -39.38 -15.70 18.63
C ALA A 14 -39.05 -14.24 18.23
N ALA A 15 -39.91 -13.28 18.58
CA ALA A 15 -39.66 -11.86 18.30
C ALA A 15 -38.47 -11.30 19.11
N LEU A 16 -38.26 -11.79 20.34
CA LEU A 16 -37.16 -11.38 21.22
C LEU A 16 -35.79 -11.89 20.72
N VAL A 17 -35.76 -13.09 20.12
CA VAL A 17 -34.54 -13.64 19.49
C VAL A 17 -34.22 -12.93 18.17
N TRP A 18 -35.24 -12.48 17.42
CA TRP A 18 -35.05 -11.77 16.15
C TRP A 18 -34.60 -10.31 16.36
N PHE A 19 -35.08 -9.64 17.41
CA PHE A 19 -34.65 -8.29 17.77
C PHE A 19 -33.19 -8.22 18.23
N CYS A 20 -32.66 -9.29 18.83
CA CYS A 20 -31.27 -9.33 19.28
C CYS A 20 -30.27 -9.55 18.12
N GLY A 21 -30.67 -10.27 17.07
CA GLY A 21 -29.81 -10.60 15.93
C GLY A 21 -29.42 -9.40 15.05
N CYS A 22 -30.31 -8.42 14.86
CA CYS A 22 -30.03 -7.26 14.03
C CYS A 22 -29.09 -6.23 14.69
N ALA A 23 -29.10 -6.13 16.03
CA ALA A 23 -28.23 -5.19 16.75
C ALA A 23 -26.74 -5.60 16.68
N GLN A 24 -26.45 -6.88 16.48
CA GLN A 24 -25.08 -7.40 16.48
C GLN A 24 -24.36 -7.24 15.14
N VAL A 25 -25.09 -7.18 14.02
CA VAL A 25 -24.50 -7.02 12.68
C VAL A 25 -23.89 -5.64 12.48
N SER A 26 -24.52 -4.59 13.01
CA SER A 26 -24.00 -3.22 12.91
C SER A 26 -22.71 -2.99 13.71
N ALA A 27 -22.46 -3.78 14.77
CA ALA A 27 -21.25 -3.68 15.56
C ALA A 27 -20.03 -4.38 14.92
N GLN A 28 -20.25 -5.33 14.00
CA GLN A 28 -19.17 -6.09 13.37
C GLN A 28 -18.66 -5.50 12.05
N VAL A 29 -19.38 -4.55 11.44
CA VAL A 29 -18.89 -3.82 10.25
C VAL A 29 -17.72 -2.89 10.58
N GLN A 30 -17.57 -2.50 11.85
CA GLN A 30 -16.56 -1.53 12.29
C GLN A 30 -15.22 -2.15 12.72
N ALA A 31 -15.06 -3.48 12.64
CA ALA A 31 -13.89 -4.19 13.18
C ALA A 31 -12.84 -4.62 12.14
N SER A 32 -12.91 -4.13 10.90
CA SER A 32 -11.80 -4.20 9.94
C SER A 32 -11.05 -2.86 9.85
N GLN A 33 -10.76 -2.26 11.00
CA GLN A 33 -9.69 -1.26 11.11
C GLN A 33 -8.36 -2.01 10.97
N VAL A 34 -7.99 -2.30 9.74
CA VAL A 34 -6.69 -2.83 9.40
C VAL A 34 -5.67 -1.75 9.73
N SER A 35 -5.10 -1.79 10.93
CA SER A 35 -3.92 -1.00 11.28
C SER A 35 -2.71 -1.60 10.57
N HIS A 36 -2.70 -1.60 9.25
CA HIS A 36 -1.48 -1.91 8.52
C HIS A 36 -0.63 -0.65 8.52
N SER A 37 0.51 -0.74 9.20
CA SER A 37 1.61 0.19 8.99
C SER A 37 2.02 0.08 7.51
N LEU A 38 1.68 1.09 6.71
CA LEU A 38 1.95 1.12 5.28
C LEU A 38 3.43 1.38 5.06
N ARG A 39 4.12 0.46 4.39
CA ARG A 39 5.54 0.62 4.07
C ARG A 39 5.68 1.12 2.64
N VAL A 40 6.17 2.34 2.49
CA VAL A 40 6.41 2.97 1.18
C VAL A 40 7.91 3.01 0.92
N LEU A 41 8.37 2.37 -0.17
CA LEU A 41 9.73 2.48 -0.64
C LEU A 41 9.84 3.60 -1.68
N VAL A 42 10.59 4.64 -1.37
CA VAL A 42 10.99 5.68 -2.31
C VAL A 42 12.42 5.40 -2.78
N ALA A 43 12.55 4.85 -3.98
CA ALA A 43 13.82 4.54 -4.60
C ALA A 43 14.13 5.59 -5.68
N TYR A 44 15.31 6.21 -5.66
CA TYR A 44 15.64 7.24 -6.64
C TYR A 44 17.08 7.17 -7.14
N HIS A 45 17.35 7.73 -8.31
CA HIS A 45 18.70 8.05 -8.75
C HIS A 45 18.88 9.57 -8.79
N SER A 46 20.07 10.09 -8.47
CA SER A 46 20.38 11.50 -8.62
C SER A 46 21.88 11.72 -8.79
N LEU A 47 22.26 12.55 -9.76
CA LEU A 47 23.64 12.96 -9.99
C LEU A 47 23.91 14.37 -9.42
N SER A 48 23.09 15.36 -9.80
CA SER A 48 23.22 16.76 -9.36
C SER A 48 22.44 17.10 -8.09
N GLY A 49 21.71 16.14 -7.52
CA GLY A 49 20.96 16.31 -6.28
C GLY A 49 19.51 16.78 -6.44
N HIS A 50 19.08 17.31 -7.58
CA HIS A 50 17.68 17.77 -7.76
C HIS A 50 16.65 16.67 -7.56
N THR A 51 16.90 15.49 -8.14
CA THR A 51 16.03 14.32 -7.94
C THR A 51 16.03 13.86 -6.49
N ALA A 52 17.16 13.99 -5.78
CA ALA A 52 17.24 13.67 -4.35
C ALA A 52 16.40 14.64 -3.51
N GLU A 53 16.44 15.95 -3.81
CA GLU A 53 15.58 16.93 -3.15
C GLU A 53 14.10 16.65 -3.40
N MET A 54 13.73 16.30 -4.63
CA MET A 54 12.36 15.89 -4.93
C MET A 54 11.97 14.61 -4.20
N ALA A 55 12.88 13.63 -4.08
CA ALA A 55 12.65 12.41 -3.32
C ALA A 55 12.42 12.68 -1.82
N LYS A 56 13.13 13.65 -1.24
CA LYS A 56 12.89 14.11 0.15
C LYS A 56 11.52 14.75 0.30
N ALA A 57 11.07 15.54 -0.69
CA ALA A 57 9.74 16.14 -0.68
C ALA A 57 8.63 15.06 -0.79
N VAL A 58 8.81 14.07 -1.67
CA VAL A 58 7.92 12.90 -1.78
C VAL A 58 7.86 12.12 -0.47
N LYS A 59 9.02 11.87 0.16
CA LYS A 59 9.11 11.24 1.48
C LYS A 59 8.27 12.01 2.49
N LYS A 60 8.49 13.32 2.62
CA LYS A 60 7.74 14.19 3.54
C LYS A 60 6.24 14.15 3.28
N GLY A 61 5.82 14.12 2.01
CA GLY A 61 4.42 14.00 1.62
C GLY A 61 3.81 12.66 2.06
N ALA A 62 4.50 11.55 1.82
CA ALA A 62 4.03 10.23 2.23
C ALA A 62 4.01 10.06 3.76
N GLU A 63 4.99 10.60 4.48
CA GLU A 63 5.04 10.59 5.96
C GLU A 63 3.94 11.45 6.61
N SER A 64 3.29 12.35 5.86
CA SER A 64 2.18 13.15 6.39
C SER A 64 0.89 12.35 6.65
N VAL A 65 0.80 11.13 6.10
CA VAL A 65 -0.35 10.23 6.29
C VAL A 65 -0.08 9.32 7.49
N GLU A 66 -0.99 9.33 8.47
CA GLU A 66 -0.90 8.50 9.66
C GLU A 66 -0.74 7.01 9.31
N GLY A 67 0.11 6.30 10.06
CA GLY A 67 0.39 4.89 9.83
C GLY A 67 1.31 4.59 8.65
N THR A 68 1.95 5.60 8.05
CA THR A 68 2.88 5.39 6.92
C THR A 68 4.34 5.44 7.37
N THR A 69 5.10 4.39 7.04
CA THR A 69 6.56 4.32 7.21
C THR A 69 7.22 4.42 5.83
N VAL A 70 8.10 5.41 5.65
CA VAL A 70 8.73 5.66 4.35
C VAL A 70 10.23 5.36 4.39
N LEU A 71 10.67 4.47 3.50
CA LEU A 71 12.08 4.16 3.27
C LEU A 71 12.57 4.95 2.06
N LEU A 72 13.56 5.82 2.25
CA LEU A 72 14.15 6.62 1.17
C LEU A 72 15.56 6.12 0.87
N LYS A 73 15.78 5.61 -0.35
CA LYS A 73 17.07 5.03 -0.77
C LYS A 73 17.44 5.37 -2.20
N THR A 74 18.75 5.36 -2.47
CA THR A 74 19.23 5.34 -3.85
C THR A 74 18.97 3.97 -4.47
N VAL A 75 18.66 3.91 -5.77
CA VAL A 75 18.31 2.66 -6.45
C VAL A 75 19.37 1.56 -6.35
N GLY A 76 20.66 1.93 -6.20
CA GLY A 76 21.74 0.98 -6.02
C GLY A 76 21.76 0.28 -4.65
N GLN A 77 21.17 0.91 -3.62
CA GLN A 77 21.25 0.48 -2.22
C GLN A 77 19.99 -0.26 -1.72
N VAL A 78 19.00 -0.42 -2.59
CA VAL A 78 17.76 -1.16 -2.28
C VAL A 78 18.06 -2.66 -2.24
N THR A 79 17.58 -3.32 -1.18
CA THR A 79 17.66 -4.78 -1.05
C THR A 79 16.36 -5.46 -1.46
N ALA A 80 16.42 -6.77 -1.72
CA ALA A 80 15.23 -7.59 -2.02
C ALA A 80 14.19 -7.52 -0.89
N ASP A 81 14.62 -7.61 0.37
CA ASP A 81 13.74 -7.59 1.53
C ASP A 81 12.97 -6.27 1.67
N GLU A 82 13.63 -5.15 1.34
CA GLU A 82 12.99 -3.83 1.37
C GLU A 82 11.95 -3.69 0.26
N LEU A 83 12.27 -4.18 -0.93
CA LEU A 83 11.36 -4.17 -2.08
C LEU A 83 10.14 -5.08 -1.86
N PHE A 84 10.35 -6.29 -1.37
CA PHE A 84 9.27 -7.25 -1.10
C PHE A 84 8.52 -6.91 0.18
N GLY A 85 9.13 -6.22 1.13
CA GLY A 85 8.48 -5.71 2.34
C GLY A 85 7.57 -4.51 2.10
N SER A 86 7.80 -3.69 1.06
CA SER A 86 7.02 -2.47 0.85
C SER A 86 5.64 -2.72 0.23
N ASP A 87 4.60 -2.07 0.72
CA ASP A 87 3.25 -2.12 0.14
C ASP A 87 3.13 -1.22 -1.11
N ALA A 88 3.94 -0.16 -1.16
CA ALA A 88 4.04 0.74 -2.30
C ALA A 88 5.50 1.03 -2.67
N VAL A 89 5.77 1.18 -3.96
CA VAL A 89 7.09 1.54 -4.50
C VAL A 89 6.94 2.81 -5.35
N ILE A 90 7.72 3.83 -5.01
CA ILE A 90 7.83 5.08 -5.75
C ILE A 90 9.22 5.16 -6.34
N VAL A 91 9.32 5.30 -7.66
CA VAL A 91 10.60 5.35 -8.36
C VAL A 91 10.87 6.74 -8.94
N GLY A 92 12.01 7.32 -8.56
CA GLY A 92 12.46 8.64 -8.99
C GLY A 92 13.63 8.58 -9.96
N SER A 93 13.56 9.36 -11.04
CA SER A 93 14.67 9.46 -12.01
C SER A 93 14.93 10.90 -12.44
N PRO A 94 16.19 11.30 -12.69
CA PRO A 94 16.43 12.43 -13.59
C PRO A 94 16.01 12.05 -15.02
N VAL A 95 15.62 13.04 -15.81
CA VAL A 95 15.33 12.85 -17.24
C VAL A 95 16.62 12.99 -18.03
N TYR A 96 17.12 11.88 -18.58
CA TYR A 96 18.28 11.86 -19.47
C TYR A 96 17.82 11.48 -20.87
N TRP A 97 17.95 12.40 -21.82
CA TRP A 97 17.50 12.21 -23.22
C TRP A 97 16.09 11.65 -23.33
N SER A 98 15.14 12.30 -22.64
CA SER A 98 13.73 11.91 -22.58
C SER A 98 13.48 10.51 -22.02
N ASN A 99 14.47 9.91 -21.34
CA ASN A 99 14.38 8.61 -20.72
C ASN A 99 14.68 8.69 -19.22
N MET A 100 14.36 7.61 -18.51
CA MET A 100 14.91 7.37 -17.17
C MET A 100 16.43 7.19 -17.24
N SER A 101 17.10 7.34 -16.11
CA SER A 101 18.53 7.08 -16.03
C SER A 101 18.83 5.58 -16.18
N GLY A 102 20.04 5.26 -16.64
CA GLY A 102 20.49 3.88 -16.80
C GLY A 102 20.44 3.11 -15.47
N GLU A 103 20.76 3.77 -14.36
CA GLU A 103 20.75 3.21 -13.01
C GLU A 103 19.36 2.79 -12.55
N VAL A 104 18.32 3.57 -12.90
CA VAL A 104 16.93 3.21 -12.63
C VAL A 104 16.52 2.01 -13.46
N LYS A 105 16.94 1.95 -14.73
CA LYS A 105 16.68 0.78 -15.58
C LYS A 105 17.39 -0.48 -15.05
N THR A 106 18.65 -0.35 -14.63
CA THR A 106 19.40 -1.45 -13.98
C THR A 106 18.70 -1.92 -12.72
N PHE A 107 18.13 -1.02 -11.92
CA PHE A 107 17.34 -1.40 -10.75
C PHE A 107 16.13 -2.27 -11.10
N PHE A 108 15.36 -1.92 -12.14
CA PHE A 108 14.28 -2.78 -12.61
C PHE A 108 14.77 -4.13 -13.13
N ASP A 109 15.91 -4.18 -13.82
CA ASP A 109 16.48 -5.44 -14.30
C ASP A 109 16.89 -6.35 -13.14
N ARG A 110 17.47 -5.79 -12.07
CA ARG A 110 17.84 -6.51 -10.85
C ARG A 110 16.64 -7.17 -10.16
N TRP A 111 15.43 -6.63 -10.31
CA TRP A 111 14.23 -7.27 -9.73
C TRP A 111 14.05 -8.70 -10.21
N GLN A 112 14.32 -8.94 -11.49
CA GLN A 112 14.25 -10.30 -12.03
C GLN A 112 15.54 -11.08 -11.78
N PHE A 113 16.68 -10.50 -12.14
CA PHE A 113 17.94 -11.24 -12.20
C PHE A 113 18.59 -11.47 -10.83
N GLU A 114 18.33 -10.61 -9.85
CA GLU A 114 18.93 -10.68 -8.52
C GLU A 114 17.88 -11.01 -7.44
N PHE A 115 16.70 -10.38 -7.48
CA PHE A 115 15.69 -10.54 -6.43
C PHE A 115 14.69 -11.68 -6.70
N GLY A 116 14.56 -12.11 -7.95
CA GLY A 116 13.69 -13.23 -8.33
C GLY A 116 12.19 -12.93 -8.18
N VAL A 117 11.67 -11.91 -8.88
CA VAL A 117 10.23 -11.59 -8.89
C VAL A 117 9.38 -12.68 -9.55
N PHE A 118 9.84 -13.26 -10.66
CA PHE A 118 9.18 -14.38 -11.35
C PHE A 118 9.85 -15.72 -10.94
N PRO A 119 9.09 -16.82 -10.72
CA PRO A 119 7.68 -17.08 -11.07
C PRO A 119 6.63 -16.73 -10.01
N GLU A 120 7.04 -16.31 -8.82
CA GLU A 120 6.14 -16.10 -7.67
C GLU A 120 5.29 -14.82 -7.75
N TRP A 121 5.56 -13.94 -8.73
CA TRP A 121 4.88 -12.65 -8.91
C TRP A 121 4.83 -11.81 -7.63
N LYS A 122 5.96 -11.73 -6.90
CA LYS A 122 6.08 -11.10 -5.57
C LYS A 122 5.67 -9.62 -5.51
N MET A 123 5.62 -8.96 -6.65
CA MET A 123 5.22 -7.54 -6.76
C MET A 123 3.74 -7.34 -7.11
N ARG A 124 2.97 -8.42 -7.27
CA ARG A 124 1.55 -8.35 -7.59
C ARG A 124 0.78 -7.61 -6.49
N ASN A 125 -0.16 -6.75 -6.88
CA ASN A 125 -1.03 -5.95 -6.00
C ASN A 125 -0.33 -4.86 -5.19
N LYS A 126 0.97 -4.60 -5.40
CA LYS A 126 1.66 -3.44 -4.81
C LYS A 126 1.33 -2.17 -5.60
N VAL A 127 1.29 -1.04 -4.91
CA VAL A 127 1.06 0.27 -5.54
C VAL A 127 2.37 0.80 -6.12
N GLY A 128 2.31 1.29 -7.36
CA GLY A 128 3.45 1.91 -8.03
C GLY A 128 3.22 3.39 -8.28
N ALA A 129 4.25 4.21 -8.07
CA ALA A 129 4.27 5.61 -8.51
C ALA A 129 5.64 5.96 -9.09
N ALA A 130 5.69 7.01 -9.90
CA ALA A 130 6.93 7.48 -10.49
C ALA A 130 7.01 9.00 -10.49
N PHE A 131 8.22 9.52 -10.43
CA PHE A 131 8.47 10.94 -10.59
C PHE A 131 9.76 11.20 -11.36
N ALA A 132 9.81 12.35 -12.04
CA ALA A 132 10.94 12.71 -12.86
C ALA A 132 11.33 14.17 -12.65
N THR A 133 12.62 14.45 -12.58
CA THR A 133 13.15 15.83 -12.62
C THR A 133 13.80 16.07 -13.97
N GLY A 134 13.25 17.01 -14.74
CA GLY A 134 13.81 17.51 -15.98
C GLY A 134 14.20 18.97 -15.84
N GLY A 135 15.12 19.41 -16.69
CA GLY A 135 15.73 20.73 -16.58
C GLY A 135 17.19 20.59 -16.97
N GLN A 136 17.51 21.08 -18.15
CA GLN A 136 18.85 21.08 -18.69
C GLN A 136 19.78 21.84 -17.75
N VAL A 137 20.95 21.27 -17.45
CA VAL A 137 22.09 22.03 -16.92
C VAL A 137 22.61 23.00 -17.97
#